data_AF-A0A174VM57-F1
#
_entry.id   AF-A0A174VM57-F1
#
_cell.length_a   1.000
_cell.length_b   1.000
_cell.length_c   1.000
_cell.angle_alpha   90.00
_cell.angle_beta   90.00
_cell.angle_gamma   90.00
#
_symmetry.space_group_name_H-M   'P 1'
#
loop_
_entity.id
_entity.type
_entity.pdbx_description
1 polymer ?
#
loop_
_entity_poly.entity_id
_entity_poly.type
_entity_poly.pdbx_seq_one_letter_code
_entity_poly.pdbx_strand_id
1 'polypeptide(L)'
;MMNEELYEALEQEFEKNHVDEDVEDVLLDLAEHMADQGIMDKEVIFKESYGKTSVEGCGVCAEEDGEISVLIKWIRVGKKEFEIDDYFL
;
A
#
# COMPACT_ATOMS: atom_id res chain seq x y z
N MET A 1 -1.06 12.83 -3.72
CA MET A 1 -0.09 12.58 -4.82
C MET A 1 1.26 12.32 -4.19
N MET A 2 1.74 11.10 -4.37
CA MET A 2 3.00 10.61 -3.83
C MET A 2 4.18 11.51 -4.27
N ASN A 3 5.10 11.79 -3.34
CA ASN A 3 6.30 12.56 -3.64
C ASN A 3 7.27 11.71 -4.48
N GLU A 4 7.92 12.30 -5.48
CA GLU A 4 8.95 11.67 -6.33
C GLU A 4 10.06 11.02 -5.49
N GLU A 5 10.50 11.67 -4.40
CA GLU A 5 11.51 11.11 -3.49
C GLU A 5 11.05 9.81 -2.81
N LEU A 6 9.76 9.73 -2.46
CA LEU A 6 9.16 8.55 -1.85
C LEU A 6 9.00 7.43 -2.88
N TYR A 7 8.58 7.78 -4.10
CA TYR A 7 8.46 6.84 -5.20
C TYR A 7 9.81 6.18 -5.51
N GLU A 8 10.87 6.98 -5.71
CA GLU A 8 12.22 6.46 -5.97
C GLU A 8 12.75 5.60 -4.80
N ALA A 9 12.46 5.99 -3.56
CA ALA A 9 12.88 5.23 -2.38
C ALA A 9 12.18 3.86 -2.29
N LEU A 10 10.90 3.79 -2.67
CA LEU A 10 10.13 2.55 -2.74
C LEU A 10 10.63 1.67 -3.88
N GLU A 11 10.80 2.21 -5.08
CA GLU A 11 11.31 1.47 -6.25
C GLU A 11 12.66 0.82 -5.93
N GLN A 12 13.59 1.57 -5.33
CA GLN A 12 14.87 1.04 -4.90
C GLN A 12 14.76 -0.04 -3.82
N GLU A 13 13.76 0.04 -2.94
CA GLU A 13 13.57 -0.97 -1.91
C GLU A 13 12.90 -2.22 -2.46
N PHE A 14 11.99 -2.07 -3.41
CA PHE A 14 11.33 -3.15 -4.13
C PHE A 14 12.37 -3.95 -4.92
N GLU A 15 13.23 -3.28 -5.68
CA GLU A 15 14.32 -3.91 -6.42
C GLU A 15 15.27 -4.70 -5.48
N LYS A 16 15.65 -4.10 -4.34
CA LYS A 16 16.49 -4.76 -3.32
C LYS A 16 15.84 -6.00 -2.71
N ASN A 17 14.51 -5.99 -2.59
CA ASN A 17 13.76 -7.12 -2.05
C ASN A 17 13.20 -8.03 -3.17
N HIS A 18 13.59 -7.86 -4.43
CA HIS A 18 13.10 -8.67 -5.55
C HIS A 18 11.58 -8.67 -5.70
N VAL A 19 10.96 -7.50 -5.52
CA VAL A 19 9.60 -7.21 -5.96
C VAL A 19 9.72 -6.71 -7.40
N ASP A 20 9.12 -7.42 -8.35
CA ASP A 20 9.25 -7.15 -9.78
C ASP A 20 8.12 -6.23 -10.29
N GLU A 21 7.10 -6.03 -9.46
CA GLU A 21 5.92 -5.20 -9.67
C GLU A 21 6.21 -3.71 -9.43
N ASP A 22 5.54 -2.84 -10.20
CA ASP A 22 5.68 -1.39 -10.08
C ASP A 22 5.08 -0.89 -8.75
N VAL A 23 5.59 0.24 -8.24
CA VAL A 23 5.13 0.81 -6.97
C VAL A 23 3.63 1.12 -7.00
N GLU A 24 3.13 1.61 -8.13
CA GLU A 24 1.70 1.87 -8.32
C GLU A 24 0.85 0.60 -8.26
N ASP A 25 1.28 -0.46 -8.97
CA ASP A 25 0.57 -1.75 -8.99
C ASP A 25 0.49 -2.36 -7.59
N VAL A 26 1.61 -2.34 -6.84
CA VAL A 26 1.65 -2.84 -5.47
C VAL A 26 0.71 -2.05 -4.56
N LEU A 27 0.73 -0.71 -4.63
CA LEU A 27 -0.13 0.11 -3.80
C LEU A 27 -1.62 -0.07 -4.14
N LEU A 28 -1.95 -0.24 -5.42
CA LEU A 28 -3.31 -0.53 -5.87
C LEU A 28 -3.77 -1.91 -5.39
N ASP A 29 -2.97 -2.95 -5.53
CA ASP A 29 -3.28 -4.30 -5.04
C ASP A 29 -3.55 -4.29 -3.53
N LEU A 30 -2.72 -3.57 -2.77
CA LEU A 30 -2.87 -3.42 -1.32
C LEU A 30 -4.16 -2.69 -0.95
N ALA A 31 -4.54 -1.65 -1.71
CA ALA A 31 -5.78 -0.93 -1.54
C ALA A 31 -7.01 -1.80 -1.87
N GLU A 32 -6.97 -2.52 -3.00
CA GLU A 32 -8.05 -3.43 -3.43
C GLU A 32 -8.28 -4.53 -2.40
N HIS A 33 -7.21 -5.17 -1.91
CA HIS A 33 -7.33 -6.17 -0.86
C HIS A 33 -7.95 -5.58 0.42
N MET A 34 -7.61 -4.33 0.78
CA MET A 34 -8.25 -3.68 1.93
C MET A 34 -9.74 -3.45 1.70
N ALA A 35 -10.11 -2.92 0.53
CA ALA A 35 -11.51 -2.67 0.16
C ALA A 35 -12.32 -3.98 0.16
N ASP A 36 -11.73 -5.08 -0.32
CA ASP A 36 -12.34 -6.42 -0.32
C ASP A 36 -12.60 -6.97 1.09
N GLN A 37 -11.79 -6.61 2.08
CA GLN A 37 -12.05 -6.97 3.49
C GLN A 37 -13.28 -6.25 4.05
N GLY A 38 -13.65 -5.09 3.50
CA GLY A 38 -14.84 -4.32 3.88
C GLY A 38 -14.83 -3.78 5.30
N ILE A 39 -13.64 -3.59 5.90
CA ILE A 39 -13.50 -3.08 7.26
C ILE A 39 -13.39 -1.55 7.21
N MET A 40 -14.53 -0.88 7.42
CA MET A 40 -14.65 0.58 7.39
C MET A 40 -14.21 1.24 8.71
N ASP A 41 -13.74 2.49 8.61
CA ASP A 41 -13.45 3.39 9.73
C ASP A 41 -12.47 2.84 10.78
N LYS A 42 -11.64 1.87 10.40
CA LYS A 42 -10.63 1.27 11.26
C LYS A 42 -9.33 1.08 10.51
N GLU A 43 -8.24 1.32 11.24
CA GLU A 43 -6.92 0.96 10.77
C GLU A 43 -6.78 -0.56 10.73
N VAL A 44 -6.44 -1.06 9.55
CA VAL A 44 -6.19 -2.48 9.31
C VAL A 44 -4.79 -2.66 8.77
N ILE A 45 -4.12 -3.69 9.27
CA ILE A 45 -2.84 -4.13 8.72
C ILE A 45 -3.14 -5.19 7.67
N PHE A 46 -2.69 -4.92 6.45
CA PHE A 46 -2.80 -5.80 5.31
C PHE A 46 -1.40 -6.28 4.90
N LYS A 47 -1.37 -7.40 4.19
CA LYS A 47 -0.14 -8.08 3.83
C LYS A 47 -0.32 -8.81 2.51
N GLU A 48 0.44 -8.38 1.52
CA GLU A 48 0.55 -9.05 0.23
C GLU A 48 1.93 -9.70 0.05
N SER A 49 1.98 -10.65 -0.88
CA SER A 49 3.19 -11.39 -1.19
C SER A 49 3.51 -11.27 -2.67
N TYR A 50 4.63 -10.62 -2.95
CA TYR A 50 5.18 -10.43 -4.29
C TYR A 50 6.36 -11.38 -4.46
N GLY A 51 6.12 -12.50 -5.13
CA GLY A 51 7.06 -13.61 -5.25
C GLY A 51 7.44 -14.23 -3.90
N LYS A 52 8.66 -13.94 -3.41
CA LYS A 52 9.17 -14.42 -2.10
C LYS A 52 9.15 -13.34 -1.02
N THR A 53 8.91 -12.11 -1.41
CA THR A 53 8.90 -10.95 -0.53
C THR A 53 7.49 -10.65 -0.11
N SER A 54 7.33 -10.28 1.14
CA SER A 54 6.04 -9.83 1.62
C SER A 54 6.10 -8.35 1.95
N VAL A 55 5.09 -7.65 1.47
CA VAL A 55 4.85 -6.24 1.73
C VAL A 55 3.67 -6.16 2.67
N GLU A 56 3.88 -5.50 3.80
CA GLU A 56 2.81 -5.18 4.75
C GLU A 56 2.44 -3.72 4.58
N GLY A 57 1.21 -3.37 4.90
CA GLY A 57 0.84 -1.97 5.01
C GLY A 57 -0.28 -1.76 6.00
N CYS A 58 -0.52 -0.50 6.30
CA CYS A 58 -1.59 -0.07 7.17
C CYS A 58 -2.35 1.07 6.53
N GLY A 59 -3.65 1.03 6.69
CA GLY A 59 -4.54 2.04 6.16
C GLY A 59 -5.96 1.87 6.66
N VAL A 60 -6.85 2.70 6.12
CA VAL A 60 -8.26 2.75 6.51
C VAL A 60 -9.13 2.90 5.27
N CYS A 61 -10.17 2.07 5.17
CA CYS A 61 -11.24 2.26 4.20
C CYS A 61 -12.19 3.35 4.67
N ALA A 62 -12.52 4.27 3.76
CA ALA A 62 -13.54 5.30 3.90
C ALA A 62 -14.57 5.15 2.77
N GLU A 63 -15.82 5.49 3.05
CA GLU A 63 -16.87 5.58 2.03
C GLU A 63 -17.09 7.07 1.75
N GLU A 64 -16.80 7.51 0.52
CA GLU A 64 -17.07 8.86 0.05
C GLU A 64 -18.00 8.79 -1.16
N ASP A 65 -19.12 9.51 -1.10
CA ASP A 65 -20.13 9.57 -2.18
C ASP A 65 -20.65 8.20 -2.69
N GLY A 66 -20.58 7.17 -1.85
CA GLY A 66 -21.01 5.80 -2.18
C GLY A 66 -19.94 4.96 -2.88
N GLU A 67 -18.72 5.46 -2.98
CA GLU A 67 -17.53 4.75 -3.46
C GLU A 67 -16.58 4.49 -2.29
N ILE A 68 -15.88 3.35 -2.33
CA ILE A 68 -14.89 2.98 -1.31
C ILE A 68 -13.57 3.59 -1.72
N SER A 69 -13.00 4.44 -0.87
CA SER A 69 -11.63 4.93 -1.00
C SER A 69 -10.77 4.39 0.14
N VAL A 70 -9.50 4.17 -0.14
CA VAL A 70 -8.55 3.57 0.80
C VAL A 70 -7.39 4.51 1.06
N LEU A 71 -7.30 4.99 2.30
CA LEU A 71 -6.12 5.72 2.75
C LEU A 71 -5.04 4.72 3.13
N ILE A 72 -3.93 4.68 2.38
CA ILE A 72 -2.73 3.97 2.80
C ILE A 72 -1.87 4.93 3.61
N LYS A 73 -1.64 4.61 4.88
CA LYS A 73 -0.82 5.42 5.79
C LYS A 73 0.65 5.07 5.67
N TRP A 74 0.97 3.79 5.68
CA TRP A 74 2.35 3.31 5.52
C TRP A 74 2.39 1.94 4.87
N ILE A 75 3.52 1.64 4.25
CA ILE A 75 3.89 0.29 3.81
C ILE A 75 5.26 -0.10 4.34
N ARG A 76 5.48 -1.40 4.53
CA ARG A 76 6.70 -2.00 5.01
C ARG A 76 7.16 -3.08 4.05
N VAL A 77 8.36 -2.89 3.51
CA VAL A 77 9.02 -3.87 2.65
C VAL A 77 10.27 -4.36 3.34
N GLY A 78 10.29 -5.66 3.64
CA GLY A 78 11.37 -6.29 4.39
C GLY A 78 11.50 -5.71 5.82
N LYS A 79 12.47 -4.82 6.03
CA LYS A 79 12.75 -4.18 7.32
C LYS A 79 12.52 -2.67 7.33
N LYS A 80 12.18 -2.08 6.18
CA LYS A 80 11.97 -0.63 6.06
C LYS A 80 10.49 -0.32 5.96
N GLU A 81 10.10 0.75 6.63
CA GLU A 81 8.76 1.31 6.62
C GLU A 81 8.80 2.66 5.91
N PHE A 82 7.76 2.92 5.12
CA PHE A 82 7.59 4.11 4.29
C PHE A 82 6.21 4.69 4.59
N GLU A 83 6.18 5.96 4.97
CA GLU A 83 4.94 6.73 5.12
C GLU A 83 4.44 7.12 3.74
N ILE A 84 3.16 6.83 3.46
CA ILE A 84 2.50 7.11 2.18
C ILE A 84 1.49 8.25 2.35
N ASP A 85 0.61 8.15 3.35
CA ASP A 85 -0.48 9.08 3.66
C ASP A 85 -1.21 9.61 2.40
N ASP A 86 -1.60 8.68 1.51
CA ASP A 86 -2.29 8.98 0.26
C ASP A 86 -3.50 8.05 0.05
N TYR A 87 -4.49 8.55 -0.69
CA TYR A 87 -5.71 7.82 -1.00
C TYR A 87 -5.58 7.07 -2.34
N PHE A 88 -6.04 5.83 -2.34
CA PHE A 88 -6.08 4.92 -3.46
C PHE A 88 -7.51 4.40 -3.61
N LEU A 89 -7.90 4.12 -4.87
CA LEU A 89 -9.28 3.83 -5.29
C LEU A 89 -10.21 5.06 -5.20
#